data_AF-A0A409VAJ0-F1
#
_entry.id   AF-A0A409VAJ0-F1
#
_cell.length_a   1.000
_cell.length_b   1.000
_cell.length_c   1.000
_cell.angle_alpha   90.00
_cell.angle_beta   90.00
_cell.angle_gamma   90.00
#
_symmetry.space_group_name_H-M   'P 1'
#
loop_
_entity.id
_entity.type
_entity.pdbx_description
1 polymer ?
#
loop_
_entity_poly.entity_id
_entity_poly.type
_entity_poly.pdbx_seq_one_letter_code
_entity_poly.pdbx_strand_id
1 'polypeptide(L)'
;MELENIVANTVYLKAREGGGGKRKGKSKKWKQILKFPHISKCLHKKDDIHISYEFLVEQQPIGNQLFRLYCSTRPELAKAIKFLDQVVNI
;
A
#
# COMPACT_ATOMS: atom_id res chain seq x y z
N MET A 1 -13.83 0.54 36.79
CA MET A 1 -14.71 -0.09 35.79
C MET A 1 -15.51 0.93 34.97
N GLU A 2 -16.43 1.73 35.54
CA GLU A 2 -17.19 2.71 34.73
C GLU A 2 -16.31 3.83 34.13
N LEU A 3 -15.43 4.42 34.94
CA LEU A 3 -14.55 5.50 34.47
C LEU A 3 -13.54 5.03 33.41
N GLU A 4 -12.98 3.84 33.57
CA GLU A 4 -12.05 3.23 32.61
C GLU A 4 -12.73 3.00 31.25
N ASN A 5 -13.99 2.53 31.26
CA ASN A 5 -14.78 2.33 30.05
C ASN A 5 -15.07 3.66 29.34
N ILE A 6 -15.43 4.70 30.08
CA ILE A 6 -15.66 6.04 29.53
C ILE A 6 -14.37 6.60 28.90
N VAL A 7 -13.22 6.45 29.58
CA VAL A 7 -11.92 6.89 29.06
C VAL A 7 -11.54 6.13 27.79
N ALA A 8 -11.68 4.79 27.78
CA ALA A 8 -11.39 3.97 26.61
C ALA A 8 -12.25 4.35 25.40
N ASN A 9 -13.56 4.53 25.60
CA ASN A 9 -14.49 4.94 24.55
C ASN A 9 -14.14 6.32 23.98
N THR A 10 -13.76 7.26 24.84
CA THR A 10 -13.35 8.61 24.42
C THR A 10 -12.06 8.58 23.59
N VAL A 11 -11.06 7.80 24.03
CA VAL A 11 -9.80 7.62 23.30
C VAL A 11 -10.04 6.96 21.93
N TYR A 12 -10.93 5.97 21.88
CA TYR A 12 -11.31 5.29 20.64
C TYR A 12 -11.98 6.25 19.64
N LEU A 13 -12.96 7.05 20.08
CA LEU A 13 -13.63 8.03 19.22
C LEU A 13 -12.63 9.02 18.64
N LYS A 14 -11.70 9.52 19.46
CA LYS A 14 -10.63 10.42 19.03
C LYS A 14 -9.68 9.78 18.02
N ALA A 15 -9.40 8.48 18.13
CA ALA A 15 -8.61 7.75 17.14
C ALA A 15 -9.37 7.60 15.82
N ARG A 16 -10.67 7.30 15.87
CA ARG A 16 -11.55 7.15 14.70
C ARG A 16 -11.70 8.45 13.91
N GLU A 17 -11.79 9.59 14.57
CA GLU A 17 -11.84 10.92 13.94
C GLU A 17 -10.51 11.33 13.26
N GLY A 18 -9.49 10.46 13.32
CA GLY A 18 -8.22 10.66 12.62
C GLY A 18 -7.07 11.11 13.50
N GLY A 19 -7.22 11.03 14.83
CA GLY A 19 -6.18 11.13 15.87
C GLY A 19 -4.84 11.77 15.48
N GLY A 20 -4.51 12.92 16.08
CA GLY A 20 -3.18 13.53 15.95
C GLY A 20 -2.97 14.41 14.70
N GLY A 21 -4.05 14.98 14.15
CA GLY A 21 -4.00 15.99 13.09
C GLY A 21 -3.54 15.45 11.75
N LYS A 22 -2.61 16.15 11.08
CA LYS A 22 -2.14 15.83 9.70
C LYS A 22 -1.61 14.41 9.49
N ARG A 23 -1.26 13.70 10.58
CA ARG A 23 -0.67 12.35 10.51
C ARG A 23 -1.70 11.23 10.38
N LYS A 24 -3.00 11.50 10.55
CA LYS A 24 -4.08 10.51 10.43
C LYS A 24 -3.78 9.23 11.23
N GLY A 25 -3.45 9.37 12.52
CA GLY A 25 -3.09 8.25 13.41
C GLY A 25 -1.68 7.66 13.26
N LYS A 26 -0.87 8.07 12.26
CA LYS A 26 0.48 7.53 12.09
C LYS A 26 1.44 7.98 13.22
N SER A 27 2.28 7.05 13.68
CA SER A 27 3.39 7.34 14.59
C SER A 27 4.30 8.44 14.05
N LYS A 28 4.87 9.28 14.93
CA LYS A 28 5.87 10.29 14.55
C LYS A 28 7.08 9.69 13.82
N LYS A 29 7.40 8.42 14.08
CA LYS A 29 8.54 7.69 13.49
C LYS A 29 8.15 6.73 12.36
N TRP A 30 6.94 6.81 11.80
CA TRP A 30 6.44 5.83 10.82
C TRP A 30 7.39 5.58 9.64
N LYS A 31 8.10 6.61 9.16
CA LYS A 31 9.10 6.49 8.08
C LYS A 31 10.31 5.64 8.46
N GLN A 32 10.71 5.65 9.74
CA GLN A 32 11.80 4.80 10.24
C GLN A 32 11.32 3.35 10.37
N ILE A 33 10.08 3.15 10.84
CA ILE A 33 9.45 1.83 10.99
C ILE A 33 9.29 1.15 9.62
N LEU A 34 8.84 1.89 8.60
CA LEU A 34 8.60 1.39 7.24
C LEU A 34 9.79 1.63 6.30
N LYS A 35 11.00 1.79 6.83
CA LYS A 35 12.19 2.00 6.00
C LYS A 35 12.50 0.72 5.23
N PHE A 36 12.68 0.84 3.91
CA PHE A 36 13.05 -0.31 3.09
C PHE A 36 14.43 -0.88 3.47
N PRO A 37 14.59 -2.21 3.43
CA PRO A 37 15.90 -2.83 3.56
C PRO A 37 16.75 -2.60 2.30
N HIS A 38 18.07 -2.80 2.43
CA HIS A 38 18.97 -2.84 1.27
C HIS A 38 18.62 -4.03 0.35
N ILE A 39 18.80 -3.88 -0.97
CA ILE A 39 18.40 -4.88 -1.97
C ILE A 39 19.02 -6.26 -1.73
N SER A 40 20.26 -6.32 -1.21
CA SER A 40 20.93 -7.59 -0.87
C SER A 40 20.16 -8.43 0.14
N LYS A 41 19.39 -7.78 1.03
CA LYS A 41 18.55 -8.48 2.03
C LYS A 41 17.27 -9.06 1.42
N CYS A 42 16.93 -8.69 0.18
CA CYS A 42 15.72 -9.15 -0.50
C CYS A 42 16.00 -10.28 -1.51
N LEU A 43 17.26 -10.62 -1.79
CA LEU A 43 17.60 -11.54 -2.88
C LEU A 43 16.99 -12.93 -2.68
N HIS A 44 17.06 -13.49 -1.47
CA HIS A 44 16.46 -14.79 -1.14
C HIS A 44 14.94 -14.82 -1.35
N LYS A 45 14.26 -13.68 -1.26
CA LYS A 45 12.80 -13.62 -1.43
C LYS A 45 12.35 -13.92 -2.84
N LYS A 46 13.25 -13.84 -3.83
CA LYS A 46 12.92 -14.22 -5.21
C LYS A 46 12.50 -15.69 -5.29
N ASP A 47 13.11 -16.54 -4.47
CA ASP A 47 12.84 -17.98 -4.47
C ASP A 47 11.51 -18.31 -3.75
N ASP A 48 11.10 -17.46 -2.80
CA ASP A 48 9.85 -17.62 -2.05
C ASP A 48 8.61 -17.12 -2.82
N ILE A 49 8.81 -16.32 -3.86
CA ILE A 49 7.72 -15.64 -4.58
C ILE A 49 7.34 -16.43 -5.82
N HIS A 50 6.05 -16.76 -5.92
CA HIS A 50 5.50 -17.29 -7.16
C HIS A 50 5.51 -16.25 -8.27
N ILE A 51 6.26 -16.50 -9.35
CA ILE A 51 6.42 -15.55 -10.46
C ILE A 51 5.39 -15.86 -11.55
N SER A 52 4.18 -15.32 -11.40
CA SER A 52 3.18 -15.27 -12.47
C SER A 52 2.60 -13.87 -12.61
N TYR A 53 2.16 -13.53 -13.83
CA TYR A 53 1.51 -12.25 -14.09
C TYR A 53 0.25 -12.08 -13.24
N GLU A 54 -0.60 -13.10 -13.19
CA GLU A 54 -1.82 -13.11 -12.38
C GLU A 54 -1.52 -12.80 -10.90
N PHE A 55 -0.55 -13.50 -10.31
CA PHE A 55 -0.24 -13.33 -8.89
C PHE A 55 0.42 -11.98 -8.60
N LEU A 56 1.40 -11.56 -9.40
CA LEU A 56 2.18 -10.35 -9.12
C LEU A 56 1.47 -9.06 -9.55
N VAL A 57 0.75 -9.09 -10.66
CA VAL A 57 0.20 -7.88 -11.30
C VAL A 57 -1.29 -7.74 -11.06
N GLU A 58 -2.07 -8.82 -11.06
CA GLU A 58 -3.53 -8.72 -10.96
C GLU A 58 -4.00 -8.85 -9.51
N GLN A 59 -3.53 -9.88 -8.79
CA GLN A 59 -3.97 -10.18 -7.44
C GLN A 59 -3.33 -9.28 -6.38
N GLN A 60 -2.09 -8.83 -6.59
CA GLN A 60 -1.36 -7.99 -5.63
C GLN A 60 -1.49 -6.49 -5.94
N PRO A 61 -2.14 -5.68 -5.07
CA PRO A 61 -2.36 -4.26 -5.35
C PRO A 61 -1.06 -3.44 -5.50
N ILE A 62 -0.05 -3.71 -4.67
CA ILE A 62 1.25 -3.01 -4.75
C ILE A 62 1.99 -3.44 -6.03
N GLY A 63 1.94 -4.72 -6.37
CA GLY A 63 2.55 -5.23 -7.60
C GLY A 63 1.89 -4.66 -8.86
N ASN A 64 0.56 -4.56 -8.87
CA ASN A 64 -0.21 -3.86 -9.91
C ASN A 64 0.28 -2.42 -10.11
N GLN A 65 0.41 -1.66 -9.02
CA GLN A 65 0.85 -0.26 -9.08
C GLN A 65 2.30 -0.14 -9.59
N LEU A 66 3.21 -0.99 -9.12
CA LEU A 66 4.59 -1.01 -9.61
C LEU A 66 4.68 -1.39 -11.09
N PHE A 67 3.87 -2.35 -11.53
CA PHE A 67 3.77 -2.73 -12.95
C PHE A 67 3.24 -1.58 -13.80
N ARG A 68 2.20 -0.88 -13.36
CA ARG A 68 1.69 0.32 -14.05
C ARG A 68 2.72 1.45 -14.12
N LEU A 69 3.49 1.67 -13.04
CA LEU A 69 4.62 2.59 -13.06
C LEU A 69 5.66 2.18 -14.10
N TYR A 70 6.01 0.89 -14.19
CA TYR A 70 6.87 0.38 -15.26
C TYR A 70 6.28 0.64 -16.65
N CYS A 71 5.01 0.30 -16.89
CA CYS A 71 4.33 0.53 -18.16
C CYS A 71 4.30 2.02 -18.54
N SER A 72 4.24 2.94 -17.58
CA SER A 72 4.26 4.38 -17.86
C SER A 72 5.59 4.87 -18.47
N THR A 73 6.68 4.12 -18.29
CA THR A 73 7.99 4.44 -18.88
C THR A 73 8.07 4.10 -20.37
N ARG A 74 7.09 3.36 -20.92
CA ARG A 74 7.07 2.85 -22.29
C ARG A 74 5.77 3.25 -23.00
N PRO A 75 5.82 4.11 -24.04
CA PRO A 75 4.62 4.67 -24.67
C PRO A 75 3.61 3.63 -25.16
N GLU A 76 4.06 2.51 -25.69
CA GLU A 76 3.23 1.41 -26.18
C GLU A 76 2.44 0.72 -25.06
N LEU A 77 3.10 0.47 -23.91
CA LEU A 77 2.47 -0.15 -22.75
C LEU A 77 1.54 0.85 -22.05
N ALA A 78 1.94 2.11 -21.95
CA ALA A 78 1.11 3.17 -21.39
C ALA A 78 -0.21 3.33 -22.15
N LYS A 79 -0.21 3.20 -23.49
CA LYS A 79 -1.44 3.20 -24.30
C LYS A 79 -2.34 2.01 -23.96
N ALA A 80 -1.79 0.81 -23.84
CA ALA A 80 -2.55 -0.39 -23.49
C ALA A 80 -3.19 -0.28 -22.09
N ILE A 81 -2.43 0.22 -21.10
CA ILE A 81 -2.96 0.44 -19.75
C ILE A 81 -4.09 1.48 -19.75
N LYS A 82 -3.94 2.59 -20.47
CA LYS A 82 -5.01 3.60 -20.59
C LYS A 82 -6.28 3.03 -21.21
N PHE A 83 -6.14 2.18 -22.22
CA PHE A 83 -7.27 1.49 -22.83
C PHE A 83 -7.97 0.58 -21.81
N LEU A 84 -7.23 -0.25 -21.08
CA LEU A 84 -7.82 -1.12 -20.05
C LEU A 84 -8.56 -0.32 -18.97
N ASP A 85 -7.98 0.81 -18.54
CA ASP A 85 -8.64 1.69 -17.58
C ASP A 85 -9.94 2.26 -18.13
N GLN A 86 -10.01 2.59 -19.42
CA GLN A 86 -11.25 3.05 -20.04
C GLN A 86 -12.30 1.94 -20.11
N VAL A 87 -11.92 0.70 -20.42
CA VAL A 87 -12.84 -0.44 -20.49
C VAL A 87 -13.44 -0.77 -19.13
N VAL A 88 -12.65 -0.72 -18.06
CA VAL A 88 -13.11 -1.03 -16.69
C VAL A 88 -14.03 0.07 -16.12
N ASN A 89 -13.94 1.29 -16.64
CA ASN A 89 -14.77 2.42 -16.22
C ASN A 89 -16.07 2.57 -17.03
N ILE A 90 -16.38 1.63 -17.93
CA ILE A 90 -17.67 1.49 -18.61
C ILE A 90 -18.57 0.59 -17.76
#